data_AF-A0A0G1FWA3-F1
#
_entry.id   AF-A0A0G1FWA3-F1
#
_cell.length_a   1.000
_cell.length_b   1.000
_cell.length_c   1.000
_cell.angle_alpha   90.00
_cell.angle_beta   90.00
_cell.angle_gamma   90.00
#
_symmetry.space_group_name_H-M   'P 1'
#
loop_
_entity.id
_entity.type
_entity.pdbx_description
1 polymer ?
#
loop_
_entity_poly.entity_id
_entity_poly.type
_entity_poly.pdbx_seq_one_letter_code
_entity_poly.pdbx_strand_id
1 'polypeptide(L)'
;MFSKKQIIILIVLVLILAGGIFLYWQKYDKWPWQKEVSVATPTATASPESGVLSTVKTDRDFVMEDVAAKISQLSPEPPVLGGQWFVSRFWFVDGSNNTFYVEYEDGHILRQLLLVADLSQMPNKISYAVKAFFTPGESDWVLQSGKDEAIGRNLILYEYEQTAGKWGQRN
;
A
#
# COMPACT_ATOMS: atom_id res chain seq x y z
N MET A 1 -31.81 -27.00 -25.99
CA MET A 1 -31.06 -28.27 -25.85
C MET A 1 -29.87 -28.22 -26.79
N PHE A 2 -28.64 -28.30 -26.27
CA PHE A 2 -27.45 -28.35 -27.12
C PHE A 2 -27.32 -29.75 -27.74
N SER A 3 -27.03 -29.79 -29.04
CA SER A 3 -26.73 -31.06 -29.70
C SER A 3 -25.39 -31.62 -29.18
N LYS A 4 -25.23 -32.95 -29.20
CA LYS A 4 -23.98 -33.60 -28.78
C LYS A 4 -22.74 -33.01 -29.48
N LYS A 5 -22.89 -32.56 -30.73
CA LYS A 5 -21.83 -31.90 -31.52
C LYS A 5 -21.44 -30.52 -30.94
N GLN A 6 -22.41 -29.73 -30.48
CA GLN A 6 -22.15 -28.43 -29.87
C GLN A 6 -21.45 -28.56 -28.51
N ILE A 7 -21.78 -29.59 -27.74
CA ILE A 7 -21.11 -29.86 -26.45
C ILE A 7 -19.64 -30.21 -26.68
N ILE A 8 -19.33 -31.04 -27.68
CA ILE A 8 -17.93 -31.40 -28.00
C ILE A 8 -17.14 -30.16 -28.43
N ILE A 9 -17.71 -29.31 -29.29
CA ILE A 9 -17.05 -28.07 -29.73
C ILE A 9 -16.75 -27.16 -28.54
N LEU A 10 -17.70 -27.02 -27.60
CA LEU A 10 -17.52 -26.17 -26.42
C LEU A 10 -16.40 -26.69 -25.50
N ILE A 11 -16.32 -28.01 -25.29
CA ILE A 11 -15.24 -28.63 -24.50
C ILE A 11 -13.87 -28.37 -25.14
N VAL A 12 -13.75 -28.54 -26.45
CA VAL A 12 -12.50 -28.27 -27.18
C VAL A 12 -12.09 -26.81 -27.04
N LEU A 13 -13.05 -25.89 -27.13
CA LEU A 13 -12.80 -24.45 -27.02
C LEU A 13 -12.29 -24.07 -25.61
N VAL A 14 -12.89 -24.65 -24.57
CA VAL A 14 -12.44 -24.46 -23.17
C VAL A 14 -11.04 -25.03 -22.96
N LEU A 15 -10.71 -26.20 -23.54
CA LEU A 15 -9.38 -26.79 -23.44
C LEU A 15 -8.31 -25.94 -24.13
N ILE A 16 -8.63 -25.34 -25.29
CA ILE A 16 -7.72 -24.41 -25.98
C ILE A 16 -7.48 -23.15 -25.14
N LEU A 17 -8.53 -22.59 -24.55
CA LEU A 17 -8.43 -21.42 -23.66
C LEU A 17 -7.59 -21.71 -22.41
N ALA A 18 -7.88 -22.82 -21.73
CA ALA A 18 -7.13 -23.23 -20.53
C ALA A 18 -5.66 -23.53 -20.85
N GLY A 19 -5.39 -24.22 -21.97
CA GLY A 19 -4.03 -24.49 -22.43
C GLY A 19 -3.27 -23.22 -22.79
N GLY A 20 -3.93 -22.25 -23.45
CA GLY A 20 -3.35 -20.95 -23.76
C GLY A 20 -2.97 -20.16 -22.51
N ILE A 21 -3.85 -20.12 -21.50
CA ILE A 21 -3.58 -19.46 -20.21
C ILE A 21 -2.42 -20.14 -19.48
N PHE A 22 -2.39 -21.47 -19.46
CA PHE A 22 -1.33 -22.24 -18.80
C PHE A 22 0.05 -22.02 -19.45
N LEU A 23 0.14 -22.07 -20.80
CA LEU A 23 1.38 -21.80 -21.53
C LEU A 23 1.83 -20.34 -21.36
N TYR A 24 0.90 -19.40 -21.26
CA TYR A 24 1.21 -18.00 -20.98
C TYR A 24 1.80 -17.83 -19.58
N TRP A 25 1.23 -18.46 -18.56
CA TRP A 25 1.76 -18.44 -17.19
C TRP A 25 3.16 -19.03 -17.09
N GLN A 26 3.44 -20.13 -17.80
CA GLN A 26 4.79 -20.73 -17.78
C GLN A 26 5.87 -19.84 -18.40
N LYS A 27 5.50 -18.99 -19.36
CA LYS A 27 6.46 -18.15 -20.09
C LYS A 27 6.71 -16.79 -19.41
N TYR A 28 5.74 -16.31 -18.64
CA TYR A 28 5.78 -15.00 -18.01
C TYR A 28 5.61 -15.16 -16.50
N ASP A 29 6.72 -15.32 -15.77
CA ASP A 29 6.78 -15.39 -14.30
C ASP A 29 6.18 -14.15 -13.60
N LYS A 30 5.89 -13.08 -14.36
CA LYS A 30 5.32 -11.83 -13.88
C LYS A 30 4.26 -11.32 -14.86
N TRP A 31 3.15 -10.83 -14.32
CA TRP A 31 2.02 -10.36 -15.10
C TRP A 31 2.37 -9.04 -15.85
N PRO A 32 2.01 -8.84 -17.14
CA PRO A 32 2.42 -7.69 -17.97
C PRO A 32 2.10 -6.27 -17.45
N TRP A 33 1.31 -6.10 -16.38
CA TRP A 33 1.08 -4.77 -15.77
C TRP A 33 2.05 -4.45 -14.63
N GLN A 34 2.89 -5.40 -14.19
CA GLN A 34 4.04 -5.10 -13.34
C GLN A 34 5.14 -4.50 -14.21
N LYS A 35 4.94 -3.24 -14.63
CA LYS A 35 6.04 -2.45 -15.21
C LYS A 35 7.06 -2.24 -14.10
N GLU A 36 8.24 -2.83 -14.25
CA GLU A 36 9.41 -2.34 -13.53
C GLU A 36 9.60 -0.88 -13.95
N VAL A 37 9.39 0.03 -13.01
CA VAL A 37 9.64 1.46 -13.21
C VAL A 37 11.14 1.59 -13.47
N SER A 38 11.53 1.60 -14.74
CA SER A 38 12.87 1.99 -15.16
C SER A 38 13.05 3.46 -14.79
N VAL A 39 13.63 3.71 -13.63
CA VAL A 39 14.19 5.00 -13.27
C VAL A 39 15.40 5.19 -14.18
N ALA A 40 15.26 6.07 -15.16
CA ALA A 40 16.37 6.45 -16.03
C ALA A 40 17.46 7.09 -15.17
N THR A 41 18.62 6.44 -15.10
CA THR A 41 19.84 7.00 -14.51
C THR A 41 20.36 8.13 -15.40
N PRO A 42 20.39 9.40 -14.94
CA PRO A 42 21.14 10.42 -15.64
C PRO A 42 22.63 10.18 -15.42
N THR A 43 23.38 10.02 -16.51
CA THR A 43 24.84 10.05 -16.51
C THR A 43 25.29 11.48 -16.17
N ALA A 44 25.65 11.71 -14.91
CA ALA A 44 26.26 12.95 -14.47
C ALA A 44 27.79 12.81 -14.47
N THR A 45 28.41 13.65 -15.29
CA THR A 45 29.84 13.99 -15.28
C THR A 45 30.32 14.33 -13.88
N ALA A 46 31.45 13.75 -13.50
CA ALA A 46 32.07 13.84 -12.18
C ALA A 46 32.38 15.27 -11.73
N SER A 47 32.02 15.58 -10.48
CA SER A 47 32.79 16.44 -9.59
C SER A 47 32.61 15.94 -8.15
N PRO A 48 33.66 15.98 -7.31
CA PRO A 48 33.76 15.15 -6.10
C PRO A 48 33.17 15.83 -4.86
N GLU A 49 33.03 15.04 -3.80
CA GLU A 49 32.67 15.42 -2.43
C GLU A 49 31.18 15.61 -2.12
N SER A 50 30.55 14.52 -1.65
CA SER A 50 29.87 14.52 -0.35
C SER A 50 29.56 13.08 0.05
N GLY A 51 29.85 12.76 1.30
CA GLY A 51 29.88 11.40 1.83
C GLY A 51 28.61 10.61 1.56
N VAL A 52 28.82 9.33 1.24
CA VAL A 52 27.78 8.30 1.26
C VAL A 52 27.29 8.19 2.70
N LEU A 53 26.33 9.04 3.07
CA LEU A 53 25.49 8.82 4.24
C LEU A 53 24.59 7.63 3.86
N SER A 54 24.97 6.43 4.26
CA SER A 54 24.02 5.33 4.35
C SER A 54 22.93 5.80 5.31
N THR A 55 21.81 6.29 4.77
CA THR A 55 20.62 6.64 5.55
C THR A 55 20.11 5.35 6.18
N VAL A 56 20.47 5.14 7.45
CA VAL A 56 19.95 4.07 8.27
C VAL A 56 18.43 4.26 8.34
N LYS A 57 17.68 3.36 7.72
CA LYS A 57 16.21 3.35 7.82
C LYS A 57 15.82 3.16 9.28
N THR A 58 14.89 3.99 9.73
CA THR A 58 14.27 3.89 11.05
C THR A 58 13.13 2.88 11.03
N ASP A 59 12.69 2.42 12.21
CA ASP A 59 11.50 1.56 12.35
C ASP A 59 10.28 2.17 11.65
N ARG A 60 10.11 3.50 11.78
CA ARG A 60 9.00 4.23 11.13
C ARG A 60 9.08 4.15 9.62
N ASP A 61 10.28 4.23 9.04
CA ASP A 61 10.46 4.15 7.58
C ASP A 61 10.00 2.78 7.06
N PHE A 62 10.39 1.71 7.75
CA PHE A 62 9.95 0.36 7.40
C PHE A 62 8.43 0.17 7.57
N VAL A 63 7.83 0.71 8.64
CA VAL A 63 6.38 0.66 8.86
C VAL A 63 5.63 1.42 7.76
N MET A 64 6.06 2.64 7.42
CA MET A 64 5.39 3.47 6.41
C MET A 64 5.43 2.82 5.03
N GLU A 65 6.58 2.28 4.63
CA GLU A 65 6.72 1.56 3.36
C GLU A 65 5.85 0.29 3.31
N ASP A 66 5.83 -0.51 4.38
CA ASP A 66 5.09 -1.76 4.43
C ASP A 66 3.57 -1.53 4.50
N VAL A 67 3.10 -0.52 5.25
CA VAL A 67 1.68 -0.12 5.25
C VAL A 67 1.26 0.40 3.87
N ALA A 68 2.07 1.24 3.23
CA ALA A 68 1.77 1.75 1.89
C ALA A 68 1.60 0.60 0.87
N ALA A 69 2.39 -0.46 0.98
CA ALA A 69 2.25 -1.65 0.13
C ALA A 69 1.03 -2.52 0.46
N LYS A 70 0.58 -2.52 1.72
CA LYS A 70 -0.50 -3.39 2.23
C LYS A 70 -1.84 -2.68 2.43
N ILE A 71 -1.93 -1.37 2.19
CA ILE A 71 -3.12 -0.58 2.54
C ILE A 71 -4.41 -1.14 1.96
N SER A 72 -4.36 -1.70 0.74
CA SER A 72 -5.52 -2.34 0.12
C SER A 72 -6.01 -3.61 0.82
N GLN A 73 -5.15 -4.29 1.58
CA GLN A 73 -5.50 -5.45 2.41
C GLN A 73 -5.95 -5.02 3.82
N LEU A 74 -5.46 -3.87 4.30
CA LEU A 74 -5.76 -3.34 5.62
C LEU A 74 -7.09 -2.57 5.66
N SER A 75 -7.48 -1.95 4.54
CA SER A 75 -8.73 -1.20 4.44
C SER A 75 -9.96 -2.12 4.62
N PRO A 76 -10.90 -1.79 5.53
CA PRO A 76 -12.17 -2.52 5.66
C PRO A 76 -13.07 -2.37 4.43
N GLU A 77 -12.87 -1.31 3.64
CA GLU A 77 -13.64 -1.01 2.44
C GLU A 77 -12.80 -1.17 1.17
N PRO A 78 -13.38 -1.71 0.08
CA PRO A 78 -12.72 -1.74 -1.21
C PRO A 78 -12.64 -0.33 -1.82
N PRO A 79 -11.66 -0.07 -2.70
CA PRO A 79 -11.62 1.17 -3.46
C PRO A 79 -12.82 1.26 -4.41
N VAL A 80 -13.24 2.49 -4.68
CA VAL A 80 -14.40 2.80 -5.51
C VAL A 80 -13.99 2.80 -6.99
N LEU A 81 -14.94 2.44 -7.87
CA LEU A 81 -14.75 2.38 -9.32
C LEU A 81 -13.55 1.53 -9.80
N GLY A 82 -13.12 0.56 -9.00
CA GLY A 82 -11.97 -0.29 -9.32
C GLY A 82 -10.62 0.43 -9.22
N GLY A 83 -10.55 1.52 -8.46
CA GLY A 83 -9.31 2.23 -8.15
C GLY A 83 -8.34 1.43 -7.27
N GLN A 84 -7.28 2.09 -6.81
CA GLN A 84 -6.31 1.55 -5.85
C GLN A 84 -6.17 2.52 -4.69
N TRP A 85 -5.95 1.98 -3.49
CA TRP A 85 -5.67 2.78 -2.32
C TRP A 85 -4.22 3.28 -2.31
N PHE A 86 -4.04 4.54 -1.99
CA PHE A 86 -2.75 5.20 -1.83
C PHE A 86 -2.69 5.88 -0.47
N VAL A 87 -1.60 5.67 0.26
CA VAL A 87 -1.39 6.35 1.55
C VAL A 87 -0.90 7.77 1.29
N SER A 88 -1.51 8.75 1.95
CA SER A 88 -1.16 10.17 1.84
C SER A 88 -0.39 10.68 3.05
N ARG A 89 -0.78 10.27 4.27
CA ARG A 89 -0.18 10.74 5.53
C ARG A 89 -0.10 9.66 6.59
N PHE A 90 0.86 9.82 7.48
CA PHE A 90 0.95 9.09 8.74
C PHE A 90 0.99 10.06 9.91
N TRP A 91 0.28 9.72 10.97
CA TRP A 91 0.30 10.44 12.25
C TRP A 91 0.70 9.48 13.36
N PHE A 92 1.99 9.45 13.68
CA PHE A 92 2.50 8.60 14.75
C PHE A 92 2.20 9.22 16.10
N VAL A 93 1.73 8.41 17.05
CA VAL A 93 1.64 8.85 18.45
C VAL A 93 3.04 9.16 18.97
N ASP A 94 3.24 10.36 19.50
CA ASP A 94 4.53 10.77 20.04
C ASP A 94 5.00 9.82 21.15
N GLY A 95 6.30 9.50 21.15
CA GLY A 95 6.89 8.45 21.99
C GLY A 95 6.52 7.01 21.60
N SER A 96 5.71 6.79 20.56
CA SER A 96 5.41 5.47 19.99
C SER A 96 5.97 5.31 18.57
N ASN A 97 6.40 4.10 18.25
CA ASN A 97 6.76 3.69 16.88
C ASN A 97 5.76 2.71 16.28
N ASN A 98 4.77 2.27 17.06
CA ASN A 98 3.87 1.19 16.65
C ASN A 98 2.40 1.60 16.57
N THR A 99 2.00 2.73 17.18
CA THR A 99 0.62 3.22 17.17
C THR A 99 0.54 4.50 16.37
N PHE A 100 -0.29 4.49 15.32
CA PHE A 100 -0.35 5.60 14.38
C PHE A 100 -1.67 5.60 13.62
N TYR A 101 -2.09 6.79 13.19
CA TYR A 101 -3.12 6.94 12.17
C TYR A 101 -2.48 6.91 10.78
N VAL A 102 -3.20 6.35 9.82
CA VAL A 102 -2.84 6.39 8.40
C VAL A 102 -4.01 6.96 7.61
N GLU A 103 -3.75 8.01 6.84
CA GLU A 103 -4.70 8.58 5.88
C GLU A 103 -4.41 8.03 4.50
N TYR A 104 -5.46 7.65 3.78
CA TYR A 104 -5.34 7.03 2.47
C TYR A 104 -6.57 7.30 1.60
N GLU A 105 -6.35 7.31 0.29
CA GLU A 105 -7.38 7.67 -0.70
C GLU A 105 -7.22 6.88 -1.99
N ASP A 106 -8.27 6.83 -2.81
CA ASP A 106 -8.28 6.22 -4.15
C ASP A 106 -8.53 7.24 -5.27
N GLY A 107 -8.37 8.53 -4.95
CA GLY A 107 -8.69 9.66 -5.82
C GLY A 107 -10.17 10.06 -5.84
N HIS A 108 -11.06 9.29 -5.20
CA HIS A 108 -12.50 9.61 -5.09
C HIS A 108 -12.95 9.76 -3.65
N ILE A 109 -12.42 8.91 -2.77
CA ILE A 109 -12.75 8.91 -1.35
C ILE A 109 -11.49 8.88 -0.50
N LEU A 110 -11.53 9.63 0.61
CA LEU A 110 -10.51 9.67 1.64
C LEU A 110 -10.97 8.84 2.84
N ARG A 111 -10.03 8.16 3.50
CA ARG A 111 -10.25 7.32 4.68
C ARG A 111 -9.09 7.46 5.66
N GLN A 112 -9.34 7.05 6.91
CA GLN A 112 -8.30 6.94 7.93
C GLN A 112 -8.46 5.66 8.75
N LEU A 113 -7.33 5.04 9.11
CA LEU A 113 -7.27 3.92 10.05
C LEU A 113 -6.39 4.30 11.24
N LEU A 114 -6.75 3.83 12.43
CA LEU A 114 -5.84 3.72 13.56
C LEU A 114 -5.26 2.30 13.57
N LEU A 115 -3.94 2.20 13.42
CA LEU A 115 -3.22 0.93 13.37
C LEU A 115 -2.31 0.76 14.58
N VAL A 116 -2.17 -0.50 15.02
CA VAL A 116 -1.10 -0.93 15.93
C VAL A 116 -0.26 -1.98 15.23
N ALA A 117 1.01 -1.68 15.03
CA ALA A 117 2.00 -2.59 14.44
C ALA A 117 2.62 -3.51 15.49
N ASP A 118 2.79 -4.78 15.15
CA ASP A 118 3.68 -5.69 15.86
C ASP A 118 5.04 -5.70 15.15
N LEU A 119 6.05 -5.17 15.85
CA LEU A 119 7.40 -4.98 15.34
C LEU A 119 8.37 -6.09 15.79
N SER A 120 7.89 -7.12 16.49
CA SER A 120 8.72 -8.19 17.07
C SER A 120 9.55 -8.97 16.05
N GLN A 121 9.15 -8.97 14.77
CA GLN A 121 9.81 -9.69 13.66
C GLN A 121 10.34 -8.76 12.56
N MET A 122 10.51 -7.47 12.86
CA MET A 122 11.07 -6.50 11.92
C MET A 122 12.54 -6.82 11.58
N PRO A 123 13.01 -6.61 10.32
CA PRO A 123 12.28 -6.10 9.15
C PRO A 123 11.56 -7.17 8.32
N ASN A 124 11.68 -8.44 8.71
CA ASN A 124 11.20 -9.56 7.89
C ASN A 124 9.67 -9.63 7.83
N LYS A 125 8.99 -9.28 8.92
CA LYS A 125 7.53 -9.33 9.01
C LYS A 125 7.02 -8.29 10.00
N ILE A 126 6.05 -7.51 9.53
CA ILE A 126 5.25 -6.60 10.35
C ILE A 126 3.79 -7.03 10.19
N SER A 127 3.10 -7.15 11.31
CA SER A 127 1.66 -7.40 11.32
C SER A 127 0.93 -6.21 11.93
N TYR A 128 -0.32 -5.99 11.51
CA TYR A 128 -1.09 -4.83 11.92
C TYR A 128 -2.43 -5.25 12.48
N ALA A 129 -2.83 -4.61 13.57
CA ALA A 129 -4.18 -4.64 14.07
C ALA A 129 -4.88 -3.32 13.73
N VAL A 130 -6.00 -3.40 13.01
CA VAL A 130 -6.89 -2.26 12.81
C VAL A 130 -7.67 -2.03 14.11
N LYS A 131 -7.43 -0.90 14.76
CA LYS A 131 -8.09 -0.52 16.02
C LYS A 131 -9.32 0.34 15.81
N ALA A 132 -9.27 1.21 14.81
CA ALA A 132 -10.40 2.05 14.42
C ALA A 132 -10.36 2.38 12.92
N PHE A 133 -11.54 2.65 12.36
CA PHE A 133 -11.74 3.08 10.98
C PHE A 133 -12.61 4.33 10.96
N PHE A 134 -12.20 5.31 10.15
CA PHE A 134 -12.82 6.63 10.10
C PHE A 134 -13.11 7.06 8.67
N THR A 135 -14.14 7.89 8.53
CA THR A 135 -14.51 8.59 7.30
C THR A 135 -14.46 10.10 7.50
N PRO A 136 -14.22 10.90 6.46
CA PRO A 136 -14.34 12.35 6.54
C PRO A 136 -15.75 12.78 6.96
N GLY A 137 -15.84 13.66 7.96
CA GLY A 137 -17.06 14.40 8.31
C GLY A 137 -17.00 15.85 7.79
N GLU A 138 -17.92 16.69 8.27
CA GLU A 138 -17.97 18.11 7.86
C GLU A 138 -16.77 18.93 8.35
N SER A 139 -16.22 18.59 9.51
CA SER A 139 -15.12 19.34 10.12
C SER A 139 -14.05 18.46 10.77
N ASP A 140 -14.32 17.17 10.96
CA ASP A 140 -13.41 16.22 11.59
C ASP A 140 -13.67 14.79 11.09
N TRP A 141 -12.81 13.87 11.49
CA TRP A 141 -12.95 12.44 11.26
C TRP A 141 -14.12 11.86 12.06
N VAL A 142 -14.95 11.07 11.40
CA VAL A 142 -16.07 10.36 12.01
C VAL A 142 -15.70 8.90 12.16
N LEU A 143 -15.69 8.40 13.41
CA LEU A 143 -15.45 7.00 13.73
C LEU A 143 -16.59 6.13 13.19
N GLN A 144 -16.27 5.23 12.27
CA GLN A 144 -17.23 4.27 11.70
C GLN A 144 -17.22 2.94 12.44
N SER A 145 -16.03 2.45 12.83
CA SER A 145 -15.92 1.20 13.59
C SER A 145 -14.66 1.14 14.45
N GLY A 146 -14.67 0.24 15.45
CA GLY A 146 -13.57 0.05 16.39
C GLY A 146 -13.58 1.04 17.55
N LYS A 147 -12.40 1.36 18.08
CA LYS A 147 -12.22 2.28 19.20
C LYS A 147 -10.97 3.12 19.00
N ASP A 148 -11.13 4.44 19.12
CA ASP A 148 -10.00 5.36 19.09
C ASP A 148 -9.31 5.42 20.46
N GLU A 149 -8.26 4.62 20.62
CA GLU A 149 -7.46 4.59 21.85
C GLU A 149 -6.35 5.66 21.88
N ALA A 150 -6.13 6.36 20.76
CA ALA A 150 -5.09 7.36 20.59
C ALA A 150 -5.62 8.81 20.58
N ILE A 151 -6.93 9.01 20.76
CA ILE A 151 -7.56 10.33 20.85
C ILE A 151 -6.89 11.22 21.92
N GLY A 152 -6.63 12.48 21.55
CA GLY A 152 -6.03 13.49 22.44
C GLY A 152 -4.53 13.29 22.71
N ARG A 153 -3.86 12.35 22.04
CA ARG A 153 -2.40 12.20 22.10
C ARG A 153 -1.71 13.19 21.17
N ASN A 154 -0.46 13.54 21.49
CA ASN A 154 0.39 14.29 20.58
C ASN A 154 0.78 13.42 19.39
N LEU A 155 0.79 14.00 18.18
CA LEU A 155 1.04 13.29 16.94
C LEU A 155 2.22 13.90 16.18
N ILE A 156 3.04 13.05 15.58
CA ILE A 156 4.11 13.42 14.65
C ILE A 156 3.64 13.10 13.24
N LEU A 157 3.58 14.14 12.40
CA LEU A 157 3.11 14.06 11.02
C LEU A 157 4.25 13.70 10.07
N TYR A 158 3.99 12.69 9.25
CA TYR A 158 4.79 12.36 8.07
C TYR A 158 3.92 12.45 6.82
N GLU A 159 4.43 13.13 5.79
CA GLU A 159 3.80 13.24 4.47
C GLU A 159 4.75 12.73 3.38
N TYR A 160 4.19 12.14 2.33
CA TYR A 160 4.99 11.67 1.21
C TYR A 160 5.45 12.84 0.35
N GLU A 161 6.77 13.01 0.23
CA GLU A 161 7.37 14.03 -0.62
C GLU A 161 7.57 13.48 -2.03
N GLN A 162 6.64 13.79 -2.94
CA GLN A 162 6.65 13.25 -4.31
C GLN A 162 7.94 13.54 -5.07
N THR A 163 8.56 14.72 -4.85
CA THR A 163 9.82 15.12 -5.50
C THR A 163 11.01 14.29 -5.03
N ALA A 164 11.01 13.89 -3.76
CA ALA A 164 12.11 13.16 -3.14
C ALA A 164 11.84 11.64 -3.06
N GLY A 165 10.63 11.20 -3.40
CA GLY A 165 10.21 9.80 -3.35
C GLY A 165 10.23 9.18 -1.95
N LYS A 166 10.13 10.00 -0.89
CA LYS A 166 10.31 9.56 0.51
C LYS A 166 9.33 10.24 1.46
N TRP A 167 9.07 9.60 2.59
CA TRP A 167 8.31 10.20 3.69
C TRP A 167 9.16 11.25 4.40
N GLY A 168 8.58 12.42 4.66
CA GLY A 168 9.21 13.52 5.38
C GLY A 168 8.37 13.96 6.56
N GLN A 169 9.02 14.19 7.71
CA GLN A 169 8.37 14.78 8.88
C GLN A 169 8.00 16.25 8.59
N ARG A 170 6.85 16.72 9.13
CA ARG A 170 6.30 18.05 8.84
C ARG A 170 6.03 18.94 10.06
N ASN A 171 6.11 18.41 11.28
CA ASN A 171 5.92 19.18 12.52
C ASN A 171 7.01 18.93 13.55
#